data_AF-A0A0X8CG69-F1
#
_entry.id   AF-A0A0X8CG69-F1
#
_cell.length_a   1.000
_cell.length_b   1.000
_cell.length_c   1.000
_cell.angle_alpha   90.00
_cell.angle_beta   90.00
_cell.angle_gamma   90.00
#
_symmetry.space_group_name_H-M   'P 1'
#
loop_
_entity.id
_entity.type
_entity.pdbx_description
1 polymer ?
#
loop_
_entity_poly.entity_id
_entity_poly.type
_entity_poly.pdbx_seq_one_letter_code
_entity_poly.pdbx_strand_id
1 'polypeptide(L)'
;MTGCLSRWTAALLLWVALASTARAETLAATVEQWGLLGSWAVDCAARPDRDKGALLTYETRKDGRVMYRRHFGDTKDESEVVSATVNAEGLLNVMVFFPSLHQTREFGLLLQKDGSLRAVYNRSERGEYTIRDGIFVATGAPTPAQQRCD
;
A
#
# COMPACT_ATOMS: atom_id res chain seq x y z
N MET A 1 30.71 48.75 32.61
CA MET A 1 30.71 47.32 32.25
C MET A 1 29.35 46.72 32.58
N THR A 2 28.90 45.78 31.75
CA THR A 2 27.88 44.74 32.02
C THR A 2 26.42 45.16 32.25
N GLY A 3 25.65 45.10 31.15
CA GLY A 3 24.18 45.07 31.14
C GLY A 3 23.67 44.38 29.88
N CYS A 4 24.09 43.13 29.63
CA CYS A 4 23.78 42.42 28.37
C CYS A 4 23.38 40.94 28.59
N LEU A 5 22.68 40.63 29.69
CA LEU A 5 22.41 39.23 30.09
C LEU A 5 20.92 38.85 30.18
N SER A 6 19.98 39.66 29.67
CA SER A 6 18.53 39.39 29.84
C SER A 6 17.78 38.96 28.58
N ARG A 7 18.43 38.79 27.43
CA ARG A 7 17.75 38.46 26.15
C ARG A 7 17.89 37.02 25.67
N TRP A 8 18.67 36.18 26.36
CA TRP A 8 19.02 34.84 25.88
C TRP A 8 18.29 33.69 26.56
N THR A 9 17.45 33.96 27.56
CA THR A 9 16.69 32.92 28.29
C THR A 9 15.34 32.59 27.66
N ALA A 10 14.76 33.48 26.84
CA ALA A 10 13.47 33.22 26.20
C ALA A 10 13.56 32.31 24.95
N ALA A 11 14.74 32.17 24.34
CA ALA A 11 14.90 31.39 23.12
C ALA A 11 15.00 29.86 23.37
N LEU A 12 15.40 29.43 24.57
CA LEU A 12 15.60 28.01 24.88
C LEU A 12 14.30 27.25 25.19
N LEU A 13 13.23 27.94 25.61
CA LEU A 13 11.95 27.28 25.94
C LEU A 13 11.10 26.94 24.71
N LEU A 14 11.35 27.56 23.55
CA LEU A 14 10.59 27.27 22.31
C LEU A 14 11.14 26.06 21.52
N TRP A 15 12.34 25.58 21.83
CA TRP A 15 12.97 24.48 21.07
C TRP A 15 12.54 23.08 21.49
N VAL A 16 11.97 22.92 22.69
CA VAL A 16 11.60 21.60 23.23
C VAL A 16 10.24 21.11 22.73
N ALA A 17 9.40 21.98 22.15
CA ALA A 17 8.06 21.62 21.68
C ALA A 17 8.02 21.01 20.26
N LEU A 18 9.16 20.96 19.56
CA LEU A 18 9.27 20.43 18.19
C LEU A 18 9.98 19.09 18.12
N ALA A 19 9.99 18.32 19.22
CA ALA A 19 10.22 16.89 19.13
C ALA A 19 9.01 16.26 18.41
N SER A 20 8.95 16.43 17.08
CA SER A 20 8.16 15.58 16.21
C SER A 20 8.47 14.17 16.64
N THR A 21 7.47 13.48 17.18
CA THR A 21 7.53 12.06 17.38
C THR A 21 7.61 11.47 15.97
N ALA A 22 8.83 11.34 15.45
CA ALA A 22 9.13 10.53 14.30
C ALA A 22 8.85 9.09 14.71
N ARG A 23 7.57 8.76 14.78
CA ARG A 23 7.10 7.40 14.97
C ARG A 23 7.40 6.75 13.63
N ALA A 24 8.35 5.82 13.62
CA ALA A 24 8.49 4.91 12.49
C ALA A 24 7.14 4.22 12.35
N GLU A 25 6.36 4.66 11.36
CA GLU A 25 5.04 4.11 11.14
C GLU A 25 5.22 2.66 10.73
N THR A 26 4.59 1.75 11.48
CA THR A 26 4.69 0.33 11.17
C THR A 26 3.97 0.08 9.85
N LEU A 27 4.44 -0.88 9.06
CA LEU A 27 3.80 -1.28 7.80
C LEU A 27 2.29 -1.48 7.95
N ALA A 28 1.86 -2.19 9.00
CA ALA A 28 0.44 -2.41 9.32
C ALA A 28 -0.33 -1.09 9.52
N ALA A 29 0.24 -0.14 10.27
CA ALA A 29 -0.37 1.18 10.47
C ALA A 29 -0.46 1.98 9.16
N THR A 30 0.57 1.95 8.31
CA THR A 30 0.54 2.64 7.02
C THR A 30 -0.56 2.08 6.11
N VAL A 31 -0.70 0.76 5.99
CA VAL A 31 -1.75 0.17 5.15
C VAL A 31 -3.15 0.35 5.74
N GLU A 32 -3.28 0.37 7.07
CA GLU A 32 -4.54 0.63 7.77
C GLU A 32 -5.00 2.07 7.58
N GLN A 33 -4.13 3.05 7.84
CA GLN A 33 -4.43 4.47 7.70
C GLN A 33 -4.69 4.88 6.26
N TRP A 34 -3.96 4.30 5.30
CA TRP A 34 -4.24 4.52 3.88
C TRP A 34 -5.56 3.85 3.44
N GLY A 35 -6.04 2.87 4.20
CA GLY A 35 -7.32 2.21 3.97
C GLY A 35 -7.25 1.01 3.02
N LEU A 36 -6.11 0.32 2.91
CA LEU A 36 -5.95 -0.85 2.03
C LEU A 36 -6.61 -2.11 2.59
N LEU A 37 -6.69 -2.25 3.92
CA LEU A 37 -7.18 -3.47 4.56
C LEU A 37 -8.61 -3.82 4.14
N GLY A 38 -8.88 -5.12 4.02
CA GLY A 38 -10.16 -5.66 3.56
C GLY A 38 -10.03 -6.48 2.28
N SER A 39 -11.18 -6.87 1.73
CA SER A 39 -11.26 -7.65 0.48
C SER A 39 -11.71 -6.76 -0.68
N TRP A 40 -11.13 -7.00 -1.85
CA TRP A 40 -11.33 -6.21 -3.06
C TRP A 40 -11.57 -7.11 -4.26
N ALA A 41 -12.58 -6.81 -5.07
CA ALA A 41 -12.87 -7.54 -6.30
C ALA A 41 -13.50 -6.63 -7.35
N VAL A 42 -13.44 -7.03 -8.62
CA VAL A 42 -14.13 -6.32 -9.72
C VAL A 42 -15.65 -6.40 -9.55
N ASP A 43 -16.14 -7.56 -9.11
CA ASP A 43 -17.54 -7.81 -8.78
C ASP A 43 -17.60 -8.64 -7.49
N CYS A 44 -18.08 -8.03 -6.41
CA CYS A 44 -18.18 -8.70 -5.10
C CYS A 44 -19.30 -9.76 -5.05
N ALA A 45 -20.25 -9.76 -5.99
CA ALA A 45 -21.30 -10.78 -6.08
C ALA A 45 -20.84 -12.01 -6.89
N ALA A 46 -19.80 -11.86 -7.71
CA ALA A 46 -19.25 -12.95 -8.49
C ALA A 46 -18.42 -13.91 -7.63
N ARG A 47 -18.43 -15.20 -8.02
CA ARG A 47 -17.45 -16.15 -7.48
C ARG A 47 -16.06 -15.78 -8.00
N PRO A 48 -15.02 -15.84 -7.16
CA PRO A 48 -13.65 -15.56 -7.61
C PRO A 48 -13.24 -16.53 -8.72
N ASP A 49 -12.56 -16.01 -9.72
CA ASP A 49 -12.21 -16.74 -10.95
C ASP A 49 -10.96 -16.12 -11.58
N ARG A 50 -10.09 -16.95 -12.16
CA ARG A 50 -8.81 -16.50 -12.73
C ARG A 50 -8.98 -15.47 -13.86
N ASP A 51 -10.01 -15.63 -14.67
CA ASP A 51 -10.22 -14.85 -15.89
C ASP A 51 -11.28 -13.77 -15.69
N LYS A 52 -12.25 -13.99 -14.78
CA LYS A 52 -13.34 -13.04 -14.53
C LYS A 52 -13.08 -12.10 -13.36
N GLY A 53 -12.13 -12.42 -12.49
CA GLY A 53 -11.73 -11.55 -11.37
C GLY A 53 -11.43 -12.32 -10.10
N ALA A 54 -10.27 -12.03 -9.51
CA ALA A 54 -9.89 -12.57 -8.22
C ALA A 54 -10.51 -11.77 -7.06
N LEU A 55 -10.67 -12.43 -5.91
CA LEU A 55 -10.86 -11.74 -4.63
C LEU A 55 -9.48 -11.52 -4.01
N LEU A 56 -9.13 -10.26 -3.80
CA LEU A 56 -7.84 -9.80 -3.30
C LEU A 56 -8.03 -9.31 -1.86
N THR A 57 -7.41 -9.97 -0.89
CA THR A 57 -7.58 -9.62 0.53
C THR A 57 -6.25 -9.15 1.13
N TYR A 58 -6.28 -7.99 1.78
CA TYR A 58 -5.19 -7.48 2.61
C TYR A 58 -5.59 -7.54 4.08
N GLU A 59 -4.84 -8.28 4.89
CA GLU A 59 -5.14 -8.48 6.31
C GLU A 59 -3.89 -8.41 7.19
N THR A 60 -4.04 -7.88 8.40
CA THR A 60 -2.97 -7.88 9.40
C THR A 60 -3.09 -9.13 10.28
N ARG A 61 -1.99 -9.87 10.43
CA ARG A 61 -1.87 -11.02 11.33
C ARG A 61 -1.58 -10.55 12.77
N LYS A 62 -1.78 -11.44 13.74
CA LYS A 62 -1.54 -11.14 15.18
C LYS A 62 -0.09 -10.77 15.50
N ASP A 63 0.85 -11.19 14.67
CA ASP A 63 2.28 -10.88 14.77
C ASP A 63 2.65 -9.55 14.09
N GLY A 64 1.67 -8.80 13.56
CA GLY A 64 1.86 -7.50 12.92
C GLY A 64 2.20 -7.56 11.43
N ARG A 65 2.38 -8.75 10.85
CA ARG A 65 2.61 -8.89 9.40
C ARG A 65 1.34 -8.57 8.62
N VAL A 66 1.52 -7.97 7.45
CA VAL A 66 0.42 -7.73 6.51
C VAL A 66 0.50 -8.77 5.41
N MET A 67 -0.59 -9.48 5.20
CA MET A 67 -0.70 -10.55 4.23
C MET A 67 -1.57 -10.11 3.08
N TYR A 68 -1.09 -10.38 1.87
CA TYR A 68 -1.84 -10.26 0.63
C TYR A 68 -2.24 -11.66 0.16
N ARG A 69 -3.54 -11.92 0.13
CA ARG A 69 -4.13 -13.18 -0.28
C ARG A 69 -4.88 -13.00 -1.59
N ARG A 70 -4.69 -13.94 -2.52
CA ARG A 70 -5.38 -13.93 -3.82
C ARG A 70 -6.17 -15.21 -3.96
N HIS A 71 -7.45 -15.08 -4.28
CA HIS A 71 -8.34 -16.20 -4.53
C HIS A 71 -8.85 -16.12 -5.97
N PHE A 72 -8.49 -17.11 -6.79
CA PHE A 72 -8.84 -17.20 -8.21
C PHE A 72 -9.88 -18.30 -8.48
N GLY A 73 -10.75 -18.59 -7.50
CA GLY A 73 -11.60 -19.79 -7.51
C GLY A 73 -10.81 -21.01 -7.05
N ASP A 74 -10.43 -21.89 -7.99
CA ASP A 74 -9.81 -23.18 -7.67
C ASP A 74 -8.38 -23.06 -7.11
N THR A 75 -7.75 -21.90 -7.29
CA THR A 75 -6.40 -21.63 -6.77
C THR A 75 -6.43 -20.48 -5.76
N LYS A 76 -5.64 -20.62 -4.69
CA LYS A 76 -5.40 -19.59 -3.69
C LYS A 76 -3.90 -19.50 -3.42
N ASP A 77 -3.42 -18.29 -3.20
CA ASP A 77 -2.09 -18.07 -2.65
C ASP A 77 -2.10 -16.93 -1.63
N GLU A 78 -1.04 -16.91 -0.84
CA GLU A 78 -0.79 -15.91 0.20
C GLU A 78 0.66 -15.45 0.08
N SER A 79 0.87 -14.16 0.30
CA SER A 79 2.16 -13.50 0.15
C SER A 79 2.27 -12.38 1.18
N GLU A 80 3.48 -12.14 1.67
CA GLU A 80 3.71 -11.10 2.66
C GLU A 80 3.91 -9.76 1.96
N VAL A 81 3.24 -8.71 2.47
CA VAL A 81 3.57 -7.33 2.15
C VAL A 81 4.75 -6.96 3.03
N VAL A 82 5.90 -6.72 2.41
CA VAL A 82 7.19 -6.49 3.08
C VAL A 82 7.55 -5.01 3.21
N SER A 83 6.89 -4.14 2.44
CA SER A 83 7.00 -2.69 2.55
C SER A 83 5.74 -2.00 2.06
N ALA A 84 5.41 -0.84 2.64
CA ALA A 84 4.34 0.03 2.22
C ALA A 84 4.79 1.49 2.39
N THR A 85 4.70 2.30 1.34
CA THR A 85 5.02 3.74 1.39
C THR A 85 4.01 4.53 0.57
N VAL A 86 3.60 5.69 1.06
CA VAL A 86 2.74 6.61 0.31
C VAL A 86 3.62 7.65 -0.36
N ASN A 87 3.48 7.83 -1.67
CA ASN A 87 4.26 8.83 -2.41
C ASN A 87 3.62 10.23 -2.35
N ALA A 88 4.27 11.21 -2.97
CA ALA A 88 3.82 12.61 -2.98
C ALA A 88 2.46 12.81 -3.66
N GLU A 89 2.07 11.91 -4.56
CA GLU A 89 0.80 11.91 -5.27
C GLU A 89 -0.31 11.15 -4.52
N GLY A 90 -0.02 10.60 -3.33
CA GLY A 90 -0.97 9.84 -2.52
C GLY A 90 -1.16 8.38 -2.95
N LEU A 91 -0.36 7.89 -3.91
CA LEU A 91 -0.33 6.50 -4.33
C LEU A 91 0.35 5.65 -3.24
N LEU A 92 -0.26 4.51 -2.90
CA LEU A 92 0.37 3.54 -2.01
C LEU A 92 1.23 2.57 -2.83
N ASN A 93 2.54 2.62 -2.59
CA ASN A 93 3.50 1.67 -3.11
C ASN A 93 3.66 0.53 -2.11
N VAL A 94 3.22 -0.67 -2.49
CA VAL A 94 3.43 -1.88 -1.69
C VAL A 94 4.43 -2.81 -2.36
N MET A 95 5.35 -3.37 -1.58
CA MET A 95 6.21 -4.46 -2.02
C MET A 95 5.67 -5.78 -1.47
N VAL A 96 5.42 -6.74 -2.35
CA VAL A 96 4.91 -8.06 -1.98
C VAL A 96 5.90 -9.11 -2.41
N PHE A 97 6.33 -9.96 -1.47
CA PHE A 97 7.15 -11.13 -1.77
C PHE A 97 6.26 -12.32 -2.14
N PHE A 98 6.38 -12.82 -3.37
CA PHE A 98 5.68 -14.00 -3.88
C PHE A 98 6.57 -15.24 -3.77
N PRO A 99 6.34 -16.15 -2.78
CA PRO A 99 7.23 -17.29 -2.56
C PRO A 99 7.29 -18.24 -3.76
N SER A 100 6.16 -18.46 -4.44
CA SER A 100 6.06 -19.35 -5.60
C SER A 100 6.89 -18.87 -6.81
N LEU A 101 7.21 -17.58 -6.87
CA LEU A 101 8.00 -16.97 -7.94
C LEU A 101 9.43 -16.63 -7.49
N HIS A 102 9.73 -16.74 -6.19
CA HIS A 102 10.95 -16.22 -5.58
C HIS A 102 11.25 -14.77 -5.98
N GLN A 103 10.21 -13.93 -5.99
CA GLN A 103 10.29 -12.55 -6.45
C GLN A 103 9.49 -11.61 -5.56
N THR A 104 10.06 -10.42 -5.30
CA THR A 104 9.29 -9.28 -4.81
C THR A 104 8.75 -8.49 -5.99
N ARG A 105 7.49 -8.07 -5.91
CA ARG A 105 6.92 -7.12 -6.87
C ARG A 105 6.40 -5.90 -6.15
N GLU A 106 6.60 -4.77 -6.79
CA GLU A 106 6.09 -3.48 -6.33
C GLU A 106 4.80 -3.17 -7.07
N PHE A 107 3.76 -2.79 -6.32
CA PHE A 107 2.49 -2.33 -6.84
C PHE A 107 2.26 -0.89 -6.44
N GLY A 108 1.85 -0.06 -7.40
CA GLY A 108 1.28 1.25 -7.13
C GLY A 108 -0.23 1.14 -7.08
N LEU A 109 -0.84 1.41 -5.93
CA LEU A 109 -2.27 1.32 -5.69
C LEU A 109 -2.85 2.72 -5.49
N LEU A 110 -3.94 2.99 -6.22
CA LEU A 110 -4.71 4.22 -6.11
C LEU A 110 -6.07 3.91 -5.51
N LEU A 111 -6.40 4.56 -4.40
CA LEU A 111 -7.76 4.62 -3.89
C LEU A 111 -8.47 5.78 -4.59
N GLN A 112 -9.44 5.44 -5.43
CA GLN A 112 -10.21 6.41 -6.21
C GLN A 112 -11.23 7.13 -5.31
N LYS A 113 -11.72 8.28 -5.77
CA LYS A 113 -12.69 9.11 -5.02
C LYS A 113 -14.02 8.41 -4.74
N ASP A 114 -14.38 7.42 -5.57
CA ASP A 114 -15.56 6.58 -5.40
C ASP A 114 -15.33 5.42 -4.41
N GLY A 115 -14.15 5.34 -3.81
CA GLY A 115 -13.77 4.28 -2.86
C GLY A 115 -13.23 3.01 -3.52
N SER A 116 -13.17 2.95 -4.86
CA SER A 116 -12.63 1.80 -5.56
C SER A 116 -11.10 1.80 -5.57
N LEU A 117 -10.49 0.61 -5.57
CA LEU A 117 -9.06 0.40 -5.63
C LEU A 117 -8.63 0.09 -7.07
N ARG A 118 -7.56 0.72 -7.54
CA ARG A 118 -6.99 0.44 -8.85
C ARG A 118 -5.47 0.30 -8.79
N ALA A 119 -4.95 -0.74 -9.44
CA ALA A 119 -3.52 -0.89 -9.66
C ALA A 119 -3.06 0.01 -10.81
N VAL A 120 -2.18 0.97 -10.52
CA VAL A 120 -1.62 1.90 -11.50
C VAL A 120 -0.33 1.34 -12.10
N TYR A 121 0.45 0.59 -11.33
CA TYR A 121 1.56 -0.16 -11.88
C TYR A 121 1.84 -1.45 -11.11
N ASN A 122 2.52 -2.38 -11.77
CA ASN A 122 3.16 -3.53 -11.16
C ASN A 122 4.50 -3.77 -11.85
N ARG A 123 5.58 -3.86 -11.07
CA ARG A 123 6.92 -4.13 -11.61
C ARG A 123 7.71 -5.14 -10.78
N SER A 124 8.64 -5.84 -11.42
CA SER A 124 9.64 -6.67 -10.72
C SER A 124 10.74 -5.79 -10.14
N GLU A 125 11.59 -6.37 -9.31
CA GLU A 125 12.83 -5.72 -8.82
C GLU A 125 13.77 -5.27 -9.95
N ARG A 126 13.68 -5.89 -11.13
CA ARG A 126 14.43 -5.48 -12.33
C ARG A 126 13.78 -4.34 -13.12
N GLY A 127 12.62 -3.84 -12.66
CA GLY A 127 11.87 -2.79 -13.34
C GLY A 127 11.02 -3.27 -14.51
N GLU A 128 10.76 -4.57 -14.64
CA GLU A 128 9.89 -5.11 -15.70
C GLU A 128 8.43 -4.94 -15.31
N TYR A 129 7.69 -4.15 -16.10
CA TYR A 129 6.30 -3.82 -15.82
C TYR A 129 5.34 -4.86 -16.41
N THR A 130 4.35 -5.29 -15.62
CA THR A 130 3.18 -6.04 -16.12
C THR A 130 1.94 -5.15 -16.19
N ILE A 131 1.91 -4.09 -15.39
CA ILE A 131 0.96 -2.97 -15.47
C ILE A 131 1.76 -1.69 -15.48
N ARG A 132 1.51 -0.77 -16.41
CA ARG A 132 2.10 0.57 -16.48
C ARG A 132 0.99 1.58 -16.74
N ASP A 133 0.95 2.66 -15.98
CA ASP A 133 -0.03 3.76 -16.12
C ASP A 133 -1.50 3.28 -16.12
N GLY A 134 -1.80 2.26 -15.31
CA GLY A 134 -3.12 1.66 -15.18
C GLY A 134 -3.54 0.81 -16.39
N ILE A 135 -2.57 0.36 -17.19
CA ILE A 135 -2.76 -0.45 -18.41
C ILE A 135 -1.92 -1.73 -18.30
N PHE A 136 -2.51 -2.88 -18.62
CA PHE A 136 -1.79 -4.14 -18.73
C PHE A 136 -0.84 -4.11 -19.93
N VAL A 137 0.45 -4.36 -19.69
CA VAL A 137 1.48 -4.34 -20.75
C VAL A 137 1.21 -5.43 -21.79
N ALA A 138 0.69 -6.59 -21.38
CA ALA A 138 0.47 -7.73 -22.26
C ALA A 138 -0.73 -7.55 -23.22
N THR A 139 -1.77 -6.80 -22.82
CA THR A 139 -3.04 -6.73 -23.57
C THR A 139 -3.39 -5.32 -24.02
N GLY A 140 -2.77 -4.29 -23.47
CA GLY A 140 -3.16 -2.89 -23.68
C GLY A 140 -4.48 -2.51 -23.03
N ALA A 141 -5.14 -3.42 -22.31
CA ALA A 141 -6.40 -3.14 -21.63
C ALA A 141 -6.16 -2.35 -20.32
N PRO A 142 -7.06 -1.44 -19.94
CA PRO A 142 -6.99 -0.80 -18.63
C PRO A 142 -7.17 -1.83 -17.51
N THR A 143 -6.49 -1.61 -16.39
CA THR A 143 -6.74 -2.37 -15.17
C THR A 143 -8.16 -2.08 -14.66
N PRO A 144 -8.93 -3.11 -14.27
CA PRO A 144 -10.26 -2.88 -13.71
C PRO A 144 -10.16 -2.17 -12.35
N ALA A 145 -11.16 -1.34 -12.05
CA ALA A 145 -11.39 -0.86 -10.70
C ALA A 145 -11.97 -2.01 -9.86
N GLN A 146 -11.56 -2.08 -8.60
CA GLN A 146 -12.00 -3.09 -7.65
C GLN A 146 -12.79 -2.41 -6.54
N GLN A 147 -13.97 -2.95 -6.22
CA GLN A 147 -14.79 -2.50 -5.11
C GLN A 147 -14.36 -3.21 -3.85
N ARG A 148 -14.51 -2.53 -2.71
CA ARG A 148 -14.39 -3.17 -1.41
C ARG A 148 -15.58 -4.12 -1.23
N CYS A 149 -15.31 -5.35 -0.82
CA CYS A 149 -16.32 -6.33 -0.51
C CYS A 149 -16.53 -6.41 1.00
N ASP A 150 -17.79 -6.55 1.41
CA ASP A 150 -18.23 -6.69 2.80
C ASP A 150 -17.97 -8.10 3.37
#